data_AF-A0A2V8P3R1-F1
#
_entry.id   AF-A0A2V8P3R1-F1
#
_cell.length_a   1.000
_cell.length_b   1.000
_cell.length_c   1.000
_cell.angle_alpha   90.00
_cell.angle_beta   90.00
_cell.angle_gamma   90.00
#
_symmetry.space_group_name_H-M   'P 1'
#
loop_
_entity.id
_entity.type
_entity.pdbx_description
1 polymer ?
#
loop_
_entity_poly.entity_id
_entity_poly.type
_entity_poly.pdbx_seq_one_letter_code
_entity_poly.pdbx_strand_id
1 'polypeptide(L)'
;VSISLPLRNRTAEGQLGHALVEGRRIVTQREQLEQLIQVEVRNALQSLTTAEARLRSAAVARADAEQQYESEKRKLDAGQSTVFLVLERQTALATARGNELRAQTDLNKAIAELQRATGNSLTANNVTVQVR
;
A
#
# COMPACT_ATOMS: atom_id res chain seq x y z
N VAL A 1 -61.57 26.53 15.10
CA VAL A 1 -60.95 25.57 14.17
C VAL A 1 -60.64 26.30 12.88
N SER A 2 -59.36 26.54 12.57
CA SER A 2 -58.94 27.08 11.27
C SER A 2 -58.49 25.92 10.38
N ILE A 3 -59.15 25.74 9.25
CA ILE A 3 -58.78 24.76 8.23
C ILE A 3 -58.00 25.52 7.16
N SER A 4 -56.70 25.27 7.08
CA SER A 4 -55.85 25.78 6.02
C SER A 4 -55.78 24.74 4.90
N LEU A 5 -56.40 25.03 3.76
CA LEU A 5 -56.39 24.18 2.57
C LEU A 5 -55.61 24.90 1.45
N PRO A 6 -54.34 24.54 1.19
CA PRO A 6 -53.55 25.19 0.16
C PRO A 6 -54.07 24.83 -1.24
N LEU A 7 -54.49 25.85 -2.01
CA LEU A 7 -55.10 25.69 -3.34
C LEU A 7 -54.12 25.26 -4.45
N ARG A 8 -52.80 25.27 -4.20
CA ARG A 8 -51.77 24.92 -5.19
C ARG A 8 -50.62 24.17 -4.51
N ASN A 9 -50.32 22.98 -5.01
CA ASN A 9 -49.33 22.05 -4.44
C ASN A 9 -47.86 22.41 -4.76
N ARG A 10 -47.57 23.68 -5.03
CA ARG A 10 -46.28 24.13 -5.59
C ARG A 10 -45.10 23.94 -4.63
N THR A 11 -45.35 23.99 -3.32
CA THR A 11 -44.34 23.71 -2.29
C THR A 11 -43.97 22.24 -2.23
N ALA A 12 -44.96 21.32 -2.27
CA ALA A 12 -44.70 19.89 -2.28
C ALA A 12 -44.05 19.44 -3.60
N GLU A 13 -44.45 20.02 -4.74
CA GLU A 13 -43.78 19.81 -6.03
C GLU A 13 -42.32 20.27 -6.00
N GLY A 14 -42.03 21.44 -5.40
CA GLY A 14 -40.66 21.91 -5.19
C GLY A 14 -39.84 20.99 -4.28
N GLN A 15 -40.43 20.54 -3.17
CA GLN A 15 -39.79 19.57 -2.26
C GLN A 15 -39.49 18.23 -2.94
N LEU A 16 -40.42 17.72 -3.76
CA LEU A 16 -40.19 16.53 -4.59
C LEU A 16 -39.06 16.76 -5.59
N GLY A 17 -39.03 17.90 -6.27
CA GLY A 17 -37.95 18.27 -7.17
C GLY A 17 -36.58 18.29 -6.49
N HIS A 18 -36.50 18.89 -5.30
CA HIS A 18 -35.29 18.88 -4.48
C HIS A 18 -34.87 17.46 -4.07
N ALA A 19 -35.81 16.63 -3.61
CA ALA A 19 -35.53 15.23 -3.23
C ALA A 19 -35.01 14.39 -4.41
N LEU A 20 -35.54 14.60 -5.62
CA LEU A 20 -35.09 13.91 -6.83
C LEU A 20 -33.68 14.36 -7.27
N VAL A 21 -33.36 15.65 -7.14
CA VAL A 21 -32.00 16.16 -7.42
C VAL A 21 -31.02 15.64 -6.38
N GLU A 22 -31.40 15.63 -5.11
CA GLU A 22 -30.58 15.13 -4.01
C GLU A 22 -30.31 13.62 -4.15
N GLY A 23 -31.33 12.84 -4.52
CA GLY A 23 -31.16 11.42 -4.83
C GLY A 23 -30.17 11.19 -5.98
N ARG A 24 -30.26 11.98 -7.07
CA ARG A 24 -29.30 11.91 -8.18
C ARG A 24 -27.88 12.28 -7.74
N ARG A 25 -27.73 13.31 -6.90
CA ARG A 25 -26.44 13.72 -6.32
C ARG A 25 -25.81 12.59 -5.51
N ILE A 26 -26.59 11.90 -4.69
CA ILE A 26 -26.13 10.75 -3.88
C ILE A 26 -25.65 9.60 -4.77
N VAL A 27 -26.39 9.27 -5.84
CA VAL A 27 -25.99 8.22 -6.80
C VAL A 27 -24.64 8.57 -7.44
N THR A 28 -24.47 9.78 -7.96
CA THR A 28 -23.20 10.22 -8.57
C THR A 28 -22.05 10.21 -7.56
N GLN A 29 -22.29 10.62 -6.31
CA GLN A 29 -21.28 10.55 -5.25
C GLN A 29 -20.89 9.11 -4.91
N ARG A 30 -21.86 8.18 -4.92
CA ARG A 30 -21.58 6.76 -4.71
C ARG A 30 -20.72 6.19 -5.82
N GLU A 31 -21.06 6.46 -7.08
CA GLU A 31 -20.26 6.04 -8.25
C GLU A 31 -18.83 6.59 -8.20
N GLN A 32 -18.67 7.87 -7.81
CA GLN A 32 -17.36 8.48 -7.63
C GLN A 32 -16.56 7.78 -6.52
N LEU A 33 -17.20 7.47 -5.39
CA LEU A 33 -16.54 6.76 -4.28
C LEU A 33 -16.15 5.33 -4.69
N GLU A 34 -17.01 4.61 -5.39
CA GLU A 34 -16.72 3.27 -5.91
C GLU A 34 -15.49 3.28 -6.85
N GLN A 35 -15.40 4.27 -7.75
CA GLN A 35 -14.23 4.44 -8.63
C GLN A 35 -12.95 4.75 -7.84
N LEU A 36 -13.01 5.62 -6.83
CA LEU A 36 -11.86 5.94 -5.99
C LEU A 36 -11.35 4.70 -5.24
N ILE A 37 -12.25 3.90 -4.67
CA ILE A 37 -11.90 2.65 -4.00
C ILE A 37 -11.26 1.66 -4.98
N GLN A 38 -11.82 1.52 -6.19
CA GLN A 38 -11.23 0.64 -7.21
C GLN A 38 -9.79 1.05 -7.57
N VAL A 39 -9.54 2.34 -7.73
CA VAL A 39 -8.19 2.86 -8.01
C VAL A 39 -7.26 2.63 -6.83
N GLU A 40 -7.70 2.89 -5.60
CA GLU A 40 -6.92 2.68 -4.39
C GLU A 40 -6.48 1.21 -4.25
N VAL A 41 -7.41 0.25 -4.40
CA VAL A 41 -7.11 -1.19 -4.33
C VAL A 41 -6.13 -1.61 -5.42
N ARG A 42 -6.32 -1.13 -6.66
CA ARG A 42 -5.40 -1.44 -7.78
C ARG A 42 -3.98 -0.91 -7.50
N ASN A 43 -3.87 0.31 -7.00
CA ASN A 43 -2.58 0.91 -6.65
C ASN A 43 -1.90 0.16 -5.50
N ALA A 44 -2.66 -0.30 -4.50
CA ALA A 44 -2.13 -1.09 -3.41
C ALA A 44 -1.60 -2.45 -3.90
N LEU A 45 -2.34 -3.15 -4.77
CA LEU A 45 -1.91 -4.41 -5.39
C LEU A 45 -0.64 -4.24 -6.23
N GLN A 46 -0.56 -3.17 -7.02
CA GLN A 46 0.62 -2.86 -7.82
C GLN A 46 1.84 -2.55 -6.94
N SER A 47 1.63 -1.82 -5.85
CA SER A 47 2.68 -1.50 -4.87
C SER A 47 3.20 -2.76 -4.17
N LEU A 48 2.30 -3.66 -3.77
CA LEU A 48 2.65 -4.96 -3.20
C LEU A 48 3.52 -5.78 -4.15
N THR A 49 3.04 -5.96 -5.39
CA THR A 49 3.77 -6.72 -6.43
C THR A 49 5.17 -6.14 -6.67
N THR A 50 5.28 -4.82 -6.67
CA THR A 50 6.56 -4.11 -6.84
C THR A 50 7.47 -4.33 -5.63
N ALA A 51 6.93 -4.28 -4.42
CA ALA A 51 7.69 -4.50 -3.19
C ALA A 51 8.22 -5.95 -3.10
N GLU A 52 7.44 -6.94 -3.51
CA GLU A 52 7.90 -8.34 -3.60
C GLU A 52 9.06 -8.49 -4.59
N ALA A 53 8.95 -7.88 -5.77
CA ALA A 53 10.01 -7.91 -6.77
C ALA A 53 11.30 -7.24 -6.26
N ARG A 54 11.17 -6.12 -5.54
CA ARG A 54 12.30 -5.43 -4.88
C ARG A 54 12.96 -6.31 -3.81
N LEU A 55 12.16 -7.00 -2.99
CA LEU A 55 12.70 -7.93 -2.00
C LEU A 55 13.46 -9.07 -2.65
N ARG A 56 12.90 -9.70 -3.69
CA ARG A 56 13.59 -10.76 -4.44
C ARG A 56 14.93 -10.28 -5.01
N SER A 57 14.95 -9.10 -5.62
CA SER A 57 16.17 -8.49 -6.17
C SER A 57 17.20 -8.20 -5.07
N ALA A 58 16.78 -7.63 -3.95
CA ALA A 58 17.66 -7.32 -2.82
C ALA A 58 18.25 -8.59 -2.16
N ALA A 59 17.47 -9.68 -2.08
CA ALA A 59 17.95 -10.96 -1.58
C ALA A 59 19.03 -11.57 -2.48
N VAL A 60 18.85 -11.53 -3.80
CA VAL A 60 19.87 -11.96 -4.77
C VAL A 60 21.13 -11.09 -4.64
N ALA A 61 20.98 -9.76 -4.60
CA ALA A 61 22.11 -8.85 -4.45
C ALA A 61 22.90 -9.09 -3.15
N ARG A 62 22.21 -9.45 -2.06
CA ARG A 62 22.86 -9.84 -0.80
C ARG A 62 23.65 -11.15 -0.95
N ALA A 63 23.08 -12.16 -1.60
CA ALA A 63 23.76 -13.43 -1.86
C ALA A 63 25.00 -13.24 -2.73
N ASP A 64 24.91 -12.41 -3.78
CA ASP A 64 26.03 -12.10 -4.67
C ASP A 64 27.14 -11.35 -3.92
N ALA A 65 26.78 -10.39 -3.06
CA ALA A 65 27.74 -9.66 -2.23
C ALA A 65 28.45 -10.59 -1.22
N GLU A 66 27.74 -11.59 -0.69
CA GLU A 66 28.28 -12.59 0.22
C GLU A 66 29.30 -13.49 -0.50
N GLN A 67 28.96 -13.95 -1.71
CA GLN A 67 29.89 -14.72 -2.53
C GLN A 67 31.14 -13.92 -2.94
N GLN A 68 30.99 -12.63 -3.24
CA GLN A 68 32.12 -11.74 -3.53
C GLN A 68 33.04 -11.57 -2.32
N TYR A 69 32.47 -11.35 -1.13
CA TYR A 69 33.25 -11.24 0.11
C TYR A 69 34.03 -12.52 0.40
N GLU A 70 33.40 -13.69 0.31
CA GLU A 70 34.09 -14.96 0.54
C GLU A 70 35.14 -15.25 -0.55
N SER A 71 34.90 -14.84 -1.79
CA SER A 71 35.90 -14.96 -2.87
C SER A 71 37.10 -14.05 -2.63
N GLU A 72 36.88 -12.85 -2.10
CA GLU A 72 37.96 -11.91 -1.79
C GLU A 72 38.82 -12.38 -0.63
N LYS A 73 38.20 -12.98 0.40
CA LYS A 73 38.94 -13.65 1.49
C LYS A 73 39.85 -14.76 0.97
N ARG A 74 39.33 -15.65 0.11
CA ARG A 74 40.15 -16.71 -0.50
C ARG A 74 41.33 -16.16 -1.30
N LYS A 75 41.14 -15.05 -2.03
CA LYS A 75 42.23 -14.38 -2.73
C LYS A 75 43.25 -13.78 -1.77
N LEU A 76 42.81 -13.19 -0.66
CA LEU A 76 43.71 -12.67 0.37
C LEU A 76 44.56 -13.80 0.97
N ASP A 77 43.95 -14.93 1.31
CA ASP A 77 44.65 -16.11 1.84
C ASP A 77 45.68 -16.67 0.84
N ALA A 78 45.39 -16.55 -0.47
CA ALA A 78 46.31 -16.91 -1.55
C ALA A 78 47.35 -15.82 -1.89
N GLY A 79 47.35 -14.68 -1.18
CA GLY A 79 48.26 -13.54 -1.44
C GLY A 79 47.93 -12.73 -2.70
N GLN A 80 46.73 -12.89 -3.27
CA GLN A 80 46.26 -12.24 -4.50
C GLN A 80 45.31 -11.06 -4.24
N SER A 81 45.12 -10.66 -2.98
CA SER A 81 44.26 -9.54 -2.59
C SER A 81 44.88 -8.76 -1.43
N THR A 82 44.20 -7.70 -1.01
CA THR A 82 44.59 -6.85 0.11
C THR A 82 43.49 -6.81 1.17
N VAL A 83 43.88 -6.55 2.42
CA VAL A 83 42.93 -6.37 3.53
C VAL A 83 41.93 -5.24 3.22
N PHE A 84 42.38 -4.18 2.55
CA PHE A 84 41.52 -3.09 2.09
C PHE A 84 40.37 -3.59 1.22
N LEU A 85 40.67 -4.42 0.21
CA LEU A 85 39.66 -4.93 -0.72
C LEU A 85 38.67 -5.88 -0.02
N VAL A 86 39.14 -6.69 0.95
CA VAL A 86 38.25 -7.52 1.78
C VAL A 86 37.29 -6.66 2.62
N LEU A 87 37.78 -5.58 3.24
CA LEU A 87 36.95 -4.65 4.02
C LEU A 87 35.94 -3.90 3.13
N GLU A 88 36.33 -3.54 1.91
CA GLU A 88 35.43 -2.97 0.92
C GLU A 88 34.27 -3.93 0.61
N ARG A 89 34.57 -5.21 0.33
CA ARG A 89 33.54 -6.24 0.09
C ARG A 89 32.68 -6.50 1.33
N GLN A 90 33.25 -6.49 2.52
CA GLN A 90 32.49 -6.62 3.77
C GLN A 90 31.49 -5.47 3.93
N THR A 91 31.90 -4.24 3.63
CA THR A 91 31.04 -3.06 3.68
C THR A 91 29.93 -3.13 2.62
N ALA A 92 30.24 -3.64 1.43
CA ALA A 92 29.25 -3.88 0.38
C ALA A 92 28.20 -4.91 0.81
N LEU A 93 28.63 -6.03 1.43
CA LEU A 93 27.73 -7.04 2.00
C LEU A 93 26.84 -6.47 3.11
N ALA A 94 27.40 -5.66 4.01
CA ALA A 94 26.61 -5.00 5.06
C ALA A 94 25.54 -4.07 4.48
N THR A 95 25.89 -3.29 3.45
CA THR A 95 24.94 -2.45 2.72
C THR A 95 23.84 -3.28 2.05
N ALA A 96 24.21 -4.39 1.39
CA ALA A 96 23.25 -5.27 0.74
C ALA A 96 22.26 -5.90 1.74
N ARG A 97 22.74 -6.36 2.90
CA ARG A 97 21.89 -6.84 4.00
C ARG A 97 20.92 -5.76 4.50
N GLY A 98 21.39 -4.52 4.65
CA GLY A 98 20.55 -3.39 5.02
C GLY A 98 19.47 -3.08 3.99
N ASN A 99 19.80 -3.20 2.70
CA ASN A 99 18.84 -3.00 1.60
C ASN A 99 17.79 -4.12 1.55
N GLU A 100 18.17 -5.38 1.77
CA GLU A 100 17.25 -6.52 1.88
C GLU A 100 16.25 -6.30 3.03
N LEU A 101 16.74 -5.93 4.22
CA LEU A 101 15.88 -5.65 5.38
C LEU A 101 14.90 -4.48 5.12
N ARG A 102 15.36 -3.42 4.44
CA ARG A 102 14.49 -2.31 4.05
C ARG A 102 13.40 -2.78 3.08
N ALA A 103 13.76 -3.59 2.09
CA ALA A 103 12.81 -4.15 1.14
C ALA A 103 11.77 -5.07 1.80
N GLN A 104 12.16 -5.86 2.83
CA GLN A 104 11.22 -6.62 3.64
C GLN A 104 10.23 -5.71 4.38
N THR A 105 10.73 -4.61 4.96
CA THR A 105 9.89 -3.62 5.65
C THR A 105 8.90 -2.96 4.69
N ASP A 106 9.35 -2.60 3.48
CA ASP A 106 8.50 -2.00 2.46
C ASP A 106 7.43 -2.96 1.96
N LEU A 107 7.75 -4.26 1.84
CA LEU A 107 6.77 -5.29 1.55
C LEU A 107 5.70 -5.39 2.64
N ASN A 108 6.10 -5.42 3.92
CA ASN A 108 5.15 -5.46 5.03
C ASN A 108 4.22 -4.25 5.05
N LYS A 109 4.74 -3.05 4.74
CA LYS A 109 3.91 -1.84 4.59
C LYS A 109 2.91 -1.98 3.43
N ALA A 110 3.35 -2.49 2.29
CA ALA A 110 2.48 -2.69 1.14
C ALA A 110 1.36 -3.72 1.40
N ILE A 111 1.65 -4.77 2.19
CA ILE A 111 0.63 -5.73 2.65
C ILE A 111 -0.41 -5.03 3.54
N ALA A 112 0.04 -4.23 4.52
CA ALA A 112 -0.86 -3.49 5.40
C ALA A 112 -1.71 -2.47 4.63
N GLU A 113 -1.12 -1.81 3.62
CA GLU A 113 -1.81 -0.88 2.72
C GLU A 113 -2.92 -1.57 1.93
N LEU A 114 -2.65 -2.75 1.37
CA LEU A 114 -3.64 -3.54 0.65
C LEU A 114 -4.79 -3.99 1.57
N GLN A 115 -4.47 -4.40 2.80
CA GLN A 115 -5.49 -4.72 3.80
C GLN A 115 -6.37 -3.51 4.10
N ARG A 116 -5.80 -2.30 4.20
CA ARG A 116 -6.55 -1.06 4.39
C ARG A 116 -7.47 -0.77 3.20
N ALA A 117 -6.94 -0.79 1.98
CA ALA A 117 -7.69 -0.47 0.77
C ALA A 117 -8.85 -1.44 0.51
N THR A 118 -8.69 -2.71 0.89
CA THR A 118 -9.74 -3.74 0.74
C THR A 118 -10.81 -3.70 1.84
N GLY A 119 -10.70 -2.79 2.82
CA GLY A 119 -11.61 -2.75 3.97
C GLY A 119 -11.45 -3.92 4.94
N ASN A 120 -10.48 -4.80 4.70
CA ASN A 120 -10.18 -5.94 5.55
C ASN A 120 -9.20 -5.60 6.68
N SER A 121 -8.68 -4.37 6.78
CA SER A 121 -7.71 -3.98 7.81
C SER A 121 -8.23 -4.17 9.22
N LEU A 122 -9.50 -3.84 9.47
CA LEU A 122 -10.13 -4.01 10.79
C LEU A 122 -10.32 -5.49 11.11
N THR A 123 -10.80 -6.29 10.15
CA THR A 123 -10.97 -7.75 10.32
C THR A 123 -9.64 -8.48 10.45
N ALA A 124 -8.63 -8.12 9.65
CA ALA A 124 -7.29 -8.72 9.67
C ALA A 124 -6.48 -8.37 10.93
N ASN A 125 -6.76 -7.22 11.55
CA ASN A 125 -6.17 -6.81 12.83
C ASN A 125 -7.10 -7.08 14.04
N ASN A 126 -8.19 -7.83 13.86
CA ASN A 126 -9.18 -8.14 14.91
C ASN A 126 -9.74 -6.91 15.66
N VAL A 127 -9.91 -5.79 14.98
CA VAL A 127 -10.48 -4.56 15.55
C VAL A 127 -11.98 -4.51 15.27
N THR A 128 -12.80 -4.74 16.30
CA THR A 128 -14.26 -4.58 16.23
C THR A 128 -14.67 -3.13 16.48
N VAL A 129 -15.27 -2.48 15.48
CA VAL A 129 -15.87 -1.14 15.62
C VAL A 129 -17.28 -1.30 16.17
N GLN A 130 -17.50 -0.97 17.43
CA GLN A 130 -18.86 -0.82 17.98
C GLN A 130 -19.39 0.57 17.61
N VAL A 131 -20.36 0.62 16.70
CA VAL A 131 -21.13 1.84 16.42
C VAL A 131 -22.26 1.90 17.45
N ARG A 132 -22.35 3.02 18.18
CA ARG A 132 -23.43 3.34 19.12
C ARG A 132 -24.62 3.95 18.40
#